data_AF-A0A7J9ZMW3-F1
#
_entry.id   AF-A0A7J9ZMW3-F1
#
_cell.length_a   1.000
_cell.length_b   1.000
_cell.length_c   1.000
_cell.angle_alpha   90.00
_cell.angle_beta   90.00
_cell.angle_gamma   90.00
#
_symmetry.space_group_name_H-M   'P 1'
#
loop_
_entity.id
_entity.type
_entity.pdbx_description
1 polymer ?
#
loop_
_entity_poly.entity_id
_entity_poly.type
_entity_poly.pdbx_seq_one_letter_code
_entity_poly.pdbx_strand_id
1 'polypeptide(L)'
;MRQVSRGKLAIPLVAVALLPACSLIGAGSGASPSPTAKPAKKAAAPKPTPTPTALIAKDGTDLKACKKADCQVIIRGDVDVPVQQRYGIYQLHLTHSPPNQLTFTVLRTQLGPVNGYLAGTGYVSLANGVTFTVEKMSPKGAVVRFERKALDDDNDKASGSDGLALYGS
;
A
#
# COMPACT_ATOMS: atom_id res chain seq x y z
N MET A 1 28.51 -26.07 15.25
CA MET A 1 29.53 -25.06 14.90
C MET A 1 29.95 -25.29 13.46
N ARG A 2 29.52 -24.44 12.51
CA ARG A 2 30.00 -24.47 11.12
C ARG A 2 30.41 -23.06 10.70
N GLN A 3 31.62 -22.98 10.18
CA GLN A 3 32.39 -21.79 9.88
C GLN A 3 32.08 -21.25 8.46
N VAL A 4 32.10 -19.91 8.38
CA VAL A 4 32.72 -19.05 7.35
C VAL A 4 32.23 -19.15 5.90
N SER A 5 31.69 -18.02 5.40
CA SER A 5 32.36 -17.28 4.31
C SER A 5 31.83 -15.86 4.23
N ARG A 6 32.62 -14.89 4.71
CA ARG A 6 32.40 -13.45 4.52
C ARG A 6 33.05 -13.04 3.20
N GLY A 7 32.28 -13.06 2.12
CA GLY A 7 32.68 -12.44 0.86
C GLY A 7 32.65 -10.92 0.98
N LYS A 8 33.82 -10.28 0.94
CA LYS A 8 33.95 -8.83 0.78
C LYS A 8 33.70 -8.50 -0.70
N LEU A 9 32.52 -7.98 -1.03
CA LEU A 9 32.26 -7.36 -2.33
C LEU A 9 32.48 -5.85 -2.20
N ALA A 10 33.61 -5.41 -2.75
CA ALA A 10 33.92 -4.00 -2.96
C ALA A 10 33.02 -3.49 -4.10
N ILE A 11 32.18 -2.50 -3.80
CA ILE A 11 31.38 -1.80 -4.82
C ILE A 11 32.14 -0.51 -5.19
N PRO A 12 32.49 -0.31 -6.47
CA PRO A 12 33.19 0.89 -6.91
C PRO A 12 32.26 2.11 -6.89
N LEU A 13 32.79 3.23 -6.39
CA LEU A 13 32.22 4.58 -6.52
C LEU A 13 32.11 4.93 -8.01
N VAL A 14 30.88 5.06 -8.53
CA VAL A 14 30.63 5.68 -9.84
C VAL A 14 30.19 7.11 -9.60
N ALA A 15 31.09 8.05 -9.90
CA ALA A 15 30.82 9.48 -9.91
C ALA A 15 29.91 9.84 -11.09
N VAL A 16 28.70 10.32 -10.81
CA VAL A 16 27.76 10.82 -11.83
C VAL A 16 28.02 12.30 -12.09
N ALA A 17 28.31 12.60 -13.34
CA ALA A 17 28.64 13.92 -13.87
C ALA A 17 27.44 14.88 -13.88
N LEU A 18 27.69 16.13 -13.49
CA LEU A 18 26.79 17.27 -13.68
C LEU A 18 26.68 17.61 -15.17
N LEU A 19 25.45 17.84 -15.66
CA LEU A 19 25.17 18.51 -16.93
C LEU A 19 24.41 19.82 -16.69
N PRO A 20 24.78 20.93 -17.37
CA PRO A 20 24.19 22.24 -17.19
C PRO A 20 23.15 22.62 -18.26
N ALA A 21 22.34 23.62 -17.89
CA ALA A 21 21.84 24.75 -18.70
C ALA A 21 20.67 24.61 -19.69
N CYS A 22 19.93 25.74 -19.75
CA CYS A 22 19.17 26.31 -20.87
C CYS A 22 17.81 25.65 -21.20
N SER A 23 16.69 26.35 -21.44
CA SER A 23 16.55 27.63 -22.14
C SER A 23 15.11 28.17 -22.17
N LEU A 24 15.02 29.50 -22.35
CA LEU A 24 14.06 30.29 -23.13
C LEU A 24 12.61 30.54 -22.65
N ILE A 25 12.46 31.73 -22.07
CA ILE A 25 11.59 32.85 -22.46
C ILE A 25 10.70 32.62 -23.71
N GLY A 26 9.39 32.81 -23.53
CA GLY A 26 8.42 33.01 -24.62
C GLY A 26 7.32 33.98 -24.18
N ALA A 27 7.52 35.28 -24.45
CA ALA A 27 6.49 36.30 -24.35
C ALA A 27 5.73 36.39 -25.68
N GLY A 28 4.42 36.16 -25.65
CA GLY A 28 3.54 36.28 -26.81
C GLY A 28 2.26 37.03 -26.44
N SER A 29 2.27 38.36 -26.64
CA SER A 29 1.08 39.21 -26.57
C SER A 29 0.32 39.15 -27.90
N GLY A 30 -0.72 38.32 -27.95
CA GLY A 30 -1.70 38.32 -29.04
C GLY A 30 -3.04 38.84 -28.53
N ALA A 31 -3.40 40.07 -28.90
CA ALA A 31 -4.75 40.60 -28.69
C ALA A 31 -5.73 39.81 -29.56
N SER A 32 -6.56 38.99 -28.92
CA SER A 32 -7.56 38.14 -29.58
C SER A 32 -8.92 38.87 -29.64
N PRO A 33 -9.64 38.82 -30.78
CA PRO A 33 -10.90 39.54 -30.97
C PRO A 33 -12.01 39.00 -30.08
N SER A 34 -12.80 39.93 -29.52
CA SER A 34 -13.89 39.67 -28.59
C SER A 34 -15.02 38.84 -29.23
N PRO A 35 -15.29 37.60 -28.78
CA PRO A 35 -16.35 36.77 -29.33
C PRO A 35 -17.72 37.19 -28.80
N THR A 36 -18.69 37.28 -29.72
CA THR A 36 -20.10 37.57 -29.47
C THR A 36 -20.70 36.57 -28.48
N ALA A 37 -21.30 37.08 -27.40
CA ALA A 37 -21.81 36.29 -26.29
C ALA A 37 -22.92 35.31 -26.74
N LYS A 38 -22.59 34.01 -26.70
CA LYS A 38 -23.51 32.91 -26.95
C LYS A 38 -24.49 32.77 -25.75
N PRO A 39 -25.79 32.50 -25.98
CA PRO A 39 -26.78 32.38 -24.89
C PRO A 39 -26.33 31.35 -23.85
N ALA A 40 -26.28 31.77 -22.59
CA ALA A 40 -25.83 30.94 -21.48
C ALA A 40 -26.73 29.70 -21.34
N LYS A 41 -26.18 28.53 -21.67
CA LYS A 41 -26.82 27.24 -21.47
C LYS A 41 -27.09 27.07 -19.98
N LYS A 42 -28.36 26.96 -19.59
CA LYS A 42 -28.81 26.81 -18.21
C LYS A 42 -28.01 25.69 -17.54
N ALA A 43 -27.26 26.02 -16.49
CA ALA A 43 -26.39 25.09 -15.79
C ALA A 43 -27.22 23.92 -15.26
N ALA A 44 -26.79 22.70 -15.57
CA ALA A 44 -27.42 21.50 -15.04
C ALA A 44 -27.31 21.51 -13.50
N ALA A 45 -28.37 21.08 -12.82
CA ALA A 45 -28.36 20.95 -11.37
C ALA A 45 -27.22 20.01 -10.94
N PRO A 46 -26.49 20.32 -9.85
CA PRO A 46 -25.41 19.47 -9.37
C PRO A 46 -25.96 18.08 -9.03
N LYS A 47 -25.30 17.05 -9.56
CA LYS A 47 -25.63 15.66 -9.24
C LYS A 47 -25.34 15.42 -7.75
N PRO A 48 -26.22 14.75 -6.99
CA PRO A 48 -25.94 14.44 -5.60
C PRO A 48 -24.66 13.63 -5.47
N THR A 49 -23.75 14.07 -4.60
CA THR A 49 -22.54 13.33 -4.26
C THR A 49 -22.95 12.10 -3.46
N PRO A 50 -22.52 10.88 -3.86
CA PRO A 50 -22.83 9.68 -3.11
C PRO A 50 -22.27 9.79 -1.69
N THR A 51 -23.10 9.45 -0.69
CA THR A 51 -22.66 9.39 0.70
C THR A 51 -21.66 8.24 0.85
N PRO A 52 -20.48 8.47 1.46
CA PRO A 52 -19.51 7.41 1.69
C PRO A 52 -20.09 6.31 2.56
N THR A 53 -20.01 5.06 2.11
CA THR A 53 -20.36 3.89 2.92
C THR A 53 -19.45 3.84 4.16
N ALA A 54 -20.04 3.61 5.33
CA ALA A 54 -19.26 3.44 6.55
C ALA A 54 -18.39 2.18 6.47
N LEU A 55 -17.14 2.28 6.94
CA LEU A 55 -16.27 1.12 7.13
C LEU A 55 -16.71 0.40 8.40
N ILE A 56 -17.04 -0.88 8.26
CA ILE A 56 -17.44 -1.76 9.35
C ILE A 56 -16.53 -2.97 9.29
N ALA A 57 -15.90 -3.28 10.41
CA ALA A 57 -15.05 -4.45 10.60
C ALA A 57 -15.52 -5.19 11.85
N LYS A 58 -15.44 -6.52 11.85
CA LYS A 58 -15.87 -7.38 12.97
C LYS A 58 -15.29 -6.94 14.31
N ASP A 59 -14.01 -6.63 14.33
CA ASP A 59 -13.26 -6.25 15.54
C ASP A 59 -12.99 -4.74 15.61
N GLY A 60 -13.61 -3.94 14.73
CA GLY A 60 -13.48 -2.49 14.71
C GLY A 60 -12.03 -2.04 14.54
N THR A 61 -11.47 -1.34 15.53
CA THR A 61 -10.05 -0.91 15.55
C THR A 61 -9.21 -1.68 16.57
N ASP A 62 -9.72 -2.78 17.13
CA ASP A 62 -9.00 -3.56 18.14
C ASP A 62 -7.95 -4.47 17.50
N LEU A 63 -6.74 -3.95 17.34
CA LEU A 63 -5.61 -4.71 16.78
C LEU A 63 -5.20 -5.91 17.66
N LYS A 64 -5.56 -5.94 18.95
CA LYS A 64 -5.19 -7.06 19.84
C LYS A 64 -5.95 -8.34 19.48
N ALA A 65 -7.12 -8.23 18.85
CA ALA A 65 -7.86 -9.37 18.31
C ALA A 65 -7.02 -10.16 17.28
N CYS A 66 -6.08 -9.50 16.60
CA CYS A 66 -5.29 -10.06 15.52
C CYS A 66 -4.10 -10.94 15.95
N LYS A 67 -3.89 -11.12 17.27
CA LYS A 67 -2.83 -12.01 17.80
C LYS A 67 -2.88 -13.43 17.22
N LYS A 68 -4.08 -13.94 16.97
CA LYS A 68 -4.31 -15.28 16.41
C LYS A 68 -4.46 -15.29 14.89
N ALA A 69 -4.25 -14.17 14.21
CA ALA A 69 -4.48 -14.01 12.76
C ALA A 69 -5.90 -14.45 12.34
N ASP A 70 -6.90 -14.11 13.13
CA ASP A 70 -8.31 -14.46 12.93
C ASP A 70 -9.18 -13.29 13.43
N CYS A 71 -9.05 -12.17 12.73
CA CYS A 71 -9.65 -10.89 13.08
C CYS A 71 -10.01 -10.11 11.81
N GLN A 72 -10.82 -9.06 11.96
CA GLN A 72 -11.08 -8.09 10.91
C GLN A 72 -11.09 -6.68 11.53
N VAL A 73 -10.19 -5.81 11.08
CA VAL A 73 -9.94 -4.50 11.68
C VAL A 73 -9.94 -3.37 10.64
N ILE A 74 -10.14 -2.14 11.10
CA ILE A 74 -10.06 -0.91 10.29
C ILE A 74 -8.69 -0.27 10.49
N ILE A 75 -7.97 -0.07 9.38
CA ILE A 75 -6.68 0.62 9.33
C ILE A 75 -6.90 2.02 8.75
N ARG A 76 -6.53 3.08 9.48
CA ARG A 76 -6.72 4.48 9.05
C ARG A 76 -5.42 5.24 8.77
N GLY A 77 -4.28 4.67 9.16
CA GLY A 77 -2.95 5.24 9.01
C GLY A 77 -1.91 4.15 9.29
N ASP A 78 -0.82 4.50 9.96
CA ASP A 78 0.25 3.57 10.35
C ASP A 78 -0.09 2.80 11.61
N VAL A 79 0.01 1.46 11.55
CA VAL A 79 -0.23 0.58 12.69
C VAL A 79 0.70 -0.63 12.69
N ASP A 80 1.11 -1.06 13.87
CA ASP A 80 1.68 -2.38 14.08
C ASP A 80 0.58 -3.37 14.47
N VAL A 81 0.43 -4.43 13.68
CA VAL A 81 -0.54 -5.49 13.94
C VAL A 81 0.16 -6.58 14.75
N PRO A 82 -0.25 -6.82 16.01
CA PRO A 82 0.38 -7.81 16.85
C PRO A 82 -0.05 -9.20 16.37
N VAL A 83 0.78 -9.87 15.57
CA VAL A 83 0.60 -11.26 15.17
C VAL A 83 1.57 -12.12 15.99
N GLN A 84 1.14 -13.30 16.45
CA GLN A 84 2.03 -14.18 17.24
C GLN A 84 3.23 -14.69 16.41
N GLN A 85 4.40 -14.70 17.03
CA GLN A 85 5.64 -15.18 16.40
C GLN A 85 5.60 -16.63 15.90
N ARG A 86 4.69 -17.47 16.43
CA ARG A 86 4.48 -18.84 15.93
C ARG A 86 4.08 -18.90 14.46
N TYR A 87 3.61 -17.79 13.90
CA TYR A 87 3.33 -17.60 12.47
C TYR A 87 4.54 -17.07 11.70
N GLY A 88 5.77 -17.24 12.21
CA GLY A 88 7.01 -16.79 11.57
C GLY A 88 7.12 -15.28 11.29
N ILE A 89 6.20 -14.48 11.83
CA ILE A 89 6.14 -13.02 11.68
C ILE A 89 6.60 -12.41 13.00
N TYR A 90 7.70 -11.66 12.93
CA TYR A 90 8.22 -10.90 14.06
C TYR A 90 7.53 -9.54 14.19
N GLN A 91 7.29 -8.87 13.05
CA GLN A 91 6.60 -7.59 13.00
C GLN A 91 5.76 -7.52 11.71
N LEU A 92 4.54 -7.00 11.84
CA LEU A 92 3.68 -6.66 10.71
C LEU A 92 3.24 -5.21 10.86
N HIS A 93 3.77 -4.36 9.99
CA HIS A 93 3.41 -2.95 9.92
C HIS A 93 2.51 -2.71 8.71
N LEU A 94 1.40 -1.99 8.90
CA LEU A 94 0.48 -1.61 7.85
C LEU A 94 0.30 -0.08 7.84
N THR A 95 0.34 0.50 6.65
CA THR A 95 0.10 1.93 6.44
C THR A 95 -0.99 2.12 5.41
N HIS A 96 -2.10 2.73 5.81
CA HIS A 96 -3.11 3.18 4.86
C HIS A 96 -2.77 4.58 4.32
N SER A 97 -2.52 4.67 3.02
CA SER A 97 -2.28 5.90 2.28
C SER A 97 -3.52 6.24 1.43
N PRO A 98 -4.26 7.31 1.74
CA PRO A 98 -5.38 7.75 0.92
C PRO A 98 -4.95 8.05 -0.53
N PRO A 99 -5.83 7.85 -1.52
CA PRO A 99 -7.24 7.50 -1.35
C PRO A 99 -7.52 5.99 -1.28
N ASN A 100 -6.60 5.13 -1.73
CA ASN A 100 -6.88 3.72 -1.96
C ASN A 100 -5.65 2.79 -1.89
N GLN A 101 -4.65 3.09 -1.07
CA GLN A 101 -3.44 2.27 -0.98
C GLN A 101 -3.20 1.77 0.46
N LEU A 102 -2.78 0.51 0.57
CA LEU A 102 -2.31 -0.10 1.81
C LEU A 102 -0.89 -0.63 1.61
N THR A 103 0.09 0.01 2.22
CA THR A 103 1.48 -0.45 2.25
C THR A 103 1.66 -1.39 3.43
N PHE A 104 2.54 -2.38 3.28
CA PHE A 104 2.86 -3.32 4.34
C PHE A 104 4.36 -3.61 4.39
N THR A 105 4.83 -3.85 5.61
CA THR A 105 6.17 -4.34 5.91
C THR A 105 6.04 -5.53 6.85
N VAL A 106 6.60 -6.67 6.44
CA VAL A 106 6.62 -7.91 7.22
C VAL A 106 8.05 -8.26 7.55
N LEU A 107 8.40 -8.26 8.83
CA LEU A 107 9.66 -8.84 9.30
C LEU A 107 9.41 -10.30 9.67
N ARG A 108 10.17 -11.21 9.06
CA ARG A 108 10.05 -12.65 9.28
C ARG A 108 11.24 -13.17 10.07
N THR A 109 11.05 -14.26 10.81
CA THR A 109 12.10 -14.80 11.70
C THR A 109 13.28 -15.42 10.93
N GLN A 110 13.01 -16.05 9.78
CA GLN A 110 14.01 -16.78 9.00
C GLN A 110 14.23 -16.21 7.59
N LEU A 111 13.26 -15.43 7.13
CA LEU A 111 13.27 -14.86 5.80
C LEU A 111 13.48 -13.34 5.92
N GLY A 112 14.14 -12.72 4.94
CA GLY A 112 14.30 -11.27 4.90
C GLY A 112 12.95 -10.52 4.95
N PRO A 113 12.98 -9.20 5.18
CA PRO A 113 11.77 -8.41 5.23
C PRO A 113 11.05 -8.46 3.87
N VAL A 114 9.72 -8.47 3.91
CA VAL A 114 8.88 -8.31 2.71
C VAL A 114 8.20 -6.97 2.81
N ASN A 115 8.36 -6.16 1.78
CA ASN A 115 7.67 -4.90 1.66
C ASN A 115 6.79 -4.92 0.42
N GLY A 116 5.69 -4.20 0.44
CA GLY A 116 4.83 -4.09 -0.71
C GLY A 116 3.67 -3.16 -0.47
N TYR A 117 2.82 -3.04 -1.48
CA TYR A 117 1.55 -2.35 -1.35
C TYR A 117 0.44 -3.06 -2.11
N LEU A 118 -0.78 -2.87 -1.64
CA LEU A 118 -2.03 -3.18 -2.31
C LEU A 118 -2.74 -1.88 -2.66
N ALA A 119 -3.09 -1.70 -3.93
CA ALA A 119 -4.03 -0.67 -4.34
C ALA A 119 -5.43 -1.29 -4.50
N GLY A 120 -6.43 -0.65 -3.92
CA GLY A 120 -7.82 -1.15 -3.91
C GLY A 120 -8.06 -2.33 -2.95
N THR A 121 -8.77 -3.34 -3.42
CA THR A 121 -9.03 -4.57 -2.63
C THR A 121 -8.06 -5.67 -3.05
N GLY A 122 -7.83 -6.67 -2.21
CA GLY A 122 -6.85 -7.70 -2.55
C GLY A 122 -6.43 -8.53 -1.35
N TYR A 123 -5.40 -9.36 -1.52
CA TYR A 123 -4.83 -10.14 -0.43
C TYR A 123 -3.31 -10.28 -0.58
N VAL A 124 -2.68 -10.52 0.56
CA VAL A 124 -1.30 -11.00 0.67
C VAL A 124 -1.33 -12.24 1.54
N SER A 125 -0.91 -13.35 0.96
CA SER A 125 -0.61 -14.59 1.65
C SER A 125 0.89 -14.66 1.89
N LEU A 126 1.27 -14.96 3.13
CA LEU A 126 2.65 -15.14 3.55
C LEU A 126 2.91 -16.63 3.72
N ALA A 127 4.10 -17.11 3.33
CA ALA A 127 4.52 -18.51 3.47
C ALA A 127 4.35 -19.05 4.90
N ASN A 128 4.43 -18.16 5.89
CA ASN A 128 4.34 -18.51 7.31
C ASN A 128 2.89 -18.68 7.82
N GLY A 129 1.91 -18.88 6.93
CA GLY A 129 0.56 -19.31 7.29
C GLY A 129 -0.37 -18.18 7.75
N VAL A 130 -0.14 -16.95 7.31
CA VAL A 130 -1.06 -15.83 7.52
C VAL A 130 -1.39 -15.19 6.18
N THR A 131 -2.69 -15.01 5.93
CA THR A 131 -3.20 -14.20 4.83
C THR A 131 -3.88 -12.98 5.42
N PHE A 132 -3.62 -11.80 4.87
CA PHE A 132 -4.46 -10.63 5.12
C PHE A 132 -5.11 -10.16 3.82
N THR A 133 -6.40 -9.84 3.89
CA THR A 133 -7.26 -9.45 2.78
C THR A 133 -7.79 -8.05 3.03
N VAL A 134 -7.59 -7.13 2.08
CA VAL A 134 -8.26 -5.82 2.06
C VAL A 134 -9.63 -6.00 1.41
N GLU A 135 -10.67 -6.05 2.23
CA GLU A 135 -12.04 -6.25 1.74
C GLU A 135 -12.69 -4.96 1.25
N LYS A 136 -12.34 -3.85 1.90
CA LYS A 136 -12.86 -2.52 1.57
C LYS A 136 -11.75 -1.50 1.74
N MET A 137 -11.72 -0.53 0.85
CA MET A 137 -10.77 0.58 0.85
C MET A 137 -11.55 1.87 0.62
N SER A 138 -11.17 2.94 1.31
CA SER A 138 -11.75 4.27 1.13
C SER A 138 -10.74 5.33 1.57
N PRO A 139 -10.93 6.62 1.25
CA PRO A 139 -10.06 7.67 1.75
C PRO A 139 -9.96 7.75 3.28
N LYS A 140 -10.92 7.16 4.02
CA LYS A 140 -10.95 7.15 5.48
C LYS A 140 -10.23 5.94 6.11
N GLY A 141 -9.83 4.95 5.31
CA GLY A 141 -9.20 3.72 5.79
C GLY A 141 -9.53 2.48 4.98
N ALA A 142 -8.97 1.36 5.43
CA ALA A 142 -9.15 0.03 4.87
C ALA A 142 -9.74 -0.93 5.90
N VAL A 143 -10.63 -1.84 5.48
CA VAL A 143 -11.04 -3.00 6.28
C VAL A 143 -10.15 -4.18 5.88
N VAL A 144 -9.38 -4.66 6.85
CA VAL A 144 -8.40 -5.73 6.64
C VAL A 144 -8.81 -6.95 7.47
N ARG A 145 -9.05 -8.07 6.80
CA ARG A 145 -9.33 -9.37 7.41
C ARG A 145 -8.05 -10.22 7.44
N PHE A 146 -7.75 -10.80 8.59
CA PHE A 146 -6.64 -11.72 8.80
C PHE A 146 -7.18 -13.14 8.93
N GLU A 147 -6.54 -14.06 8.23
CA GLU A 147 -6.86 -15.48 8.27
C GLU A 147 -5.60 -16.31 8.47
N ARG A 148 -5.74 -17.41 9.22
CA ARG A 148 -4.72 -18.44 9.31
C ARG A 148 -4.77 -19.33 8.06
N LYS A 149 -3.60 -19.70 7.56
CA LYS A 149 -3.41 -20.73 6.55
C LYS A 149 -2.45 -21.79 7.07
N ALA A 150 -2.48 -22.95 6.44
CA ALA A 150 -1.44 -23.95 6.66
C ALA A 150 -0.07 -23.35 6.27
N LEU A 151 0.96 -23.76 7.01
CA LEU A 151 2.34 -23.45 6.64
C LEU A 151 2.67 -24.12 5.31
N ASP A 152 3.23 -23.35 4.41
CA ASP A 152 3.56 -23.77 3.05
C ASP A 152 4.60 -22.78 2.54
N ASP A 153 5.81 -23.27 2.33
CA ASP A 153 6.96 -22.43 2.00
C ASP A 153 6.83 -21.77 0.61
N ASP A 154 5.88 -22.22 -0.21
CA ASP A 154 5.54 -21.67 -1.53
C ASP A 154 4.34 -20.70 -1.51
N ASN A 155 3.89 -20.26 -0.33
CA ASN A 155 2.67 -19.44 -0.17
C ASN A 155 2.87 -17.93 -0.05
N ASP A 156 4.05 -17.41 -0.37
CA ASP A 156 4.23 -15.97 -0.63
C ASP A 156 3.52 -15.61 -1.95
N LYS A 157 2.24 -15.23 -1.85
CA LYS A 157 1.35 -14.93 -2.97
C LYS A 157 0.60 -13.65 -2.66
N ALA A 158 0.39 -12.79 -3.64
CA ALA A 158 -0.43 -11.61 -3.45
C ALA A 158 -1.23 -11.27 -4.70
N SER A 159 -2.32 -10.54 -4.53
CA SER A 159 -3.17 -10.03 -5.60
C SER A 159 -3.86 -8.75 -5.15
N GLY A 160 -3.98 -7.76 -6.04
CA GLY A 160 -4.68 -6.50 -5.80
C GLY A 160 -5.53 -6.11 -7.00
N SER A 161 -6.71 -5.53 -6.76
CA SER A 161 -7.67 -5.15 -7.80
C SER A 161 -7.16 -4.00 -8.66
N ASP A 162 -6.43 -3.06 -8.04
CA ASP A 162 -5.99 -1.83 -8.70
C ASP A 162 -4.45 -1.77 -8.82
N GLY A 163 -3.76 -2.81 -8.35
CA GLY A 163 -2.31 -2.88 -8.36
C GLY A 163 -1.74 -3.61 -7.16
N LEU A 164 -0.61 -4.26 -7.39
CA LEU A 164 0.20 -4.92 -6.40
C LEU A 164 1.66 -4.75 -6.79
N ALA A 165 2.50 -4.44 -5.82
CA ALA A 165 3.93 -4.67 -5.97
C ALA A 165 4.51 -5.27 -4.69
N LEU A 166 5.37 -6.26 -4.89
CA LEU A 166 6.21 -6.87 -3.86
C LEU A 166 7.65 -6.46 -4.13
N TYR A 167 8.32 -5.96 -3.10
CA TYR A 167 9.72 -5.60 -3.15
C TYR A 167 10.45 -6.35 -2.04
N GLY A 168 11.28 -7.30 -2.44
CA GLY A 168 12.29 -7.89 -1.57
C GLY A 168 13.53 -7.01 -1.56
N SER A 169 14.08 -6.79 -0.37
CA SER A 169 15.43 -6.23 -0.19
C SER A 169 16.48 -7.33 -0.20
#